data_AF-M4RV23-F1
#
_entry.id   AF-M4RV23-F1
#
_cell.length_a   1.000
_cell.length_b   1.000
_cell.length_c   1.000
_cell.angle_alpha   90.00
_cell.angle_beta   90.00
_cell.angle_gamma   90.00
#
_symmetry.space_group_name_H-M   'P 1'
#
loop_
_entity.id
_entity.type
_entity.pdbx_description
1 polymer ?
#
loop_
_entity_poly.entity_id
_entity_poly.type
_entity_poly.pdbx_seq_one_letter_code
_entity_poly.pdbx_strand_id
1 'polypeptide(L)'
;MDNDLGKIDFDLSRSASGMKINQVRLNNAHGLFYGSGDWFLANGQSSTRLKGEFSSSDFGAFLKELKLDSGIKDSKASSTFDLSWKRAPYEFNFDTLNGEIDWRLTDGYLTEVSDQGSRIFSLLSLDSLVRKLQLDFRDIFAKGFFYDKINGSFQLENGIAYTRDTLVDGGAGEITMQGYTDLNAQQLNYQIEFAPNVTSSLPVIVAWMVNPATALAALALDQMLTSAKVISNIKFSLTGTLDDPKLTELGRDSKEISLPARTRIENETETPNQSINLQLDIPLNIQVPIEATISG
;
A
#
# COMPACT_ATOMS: atom_id res chain seq x y z
N MET A 1 9.95 -6.47 34.81
CA MET A 1 9.00 -6.07 33.75
C MET A 1 8.05 -5.10 34.43
N ASP A 2 8.20 -3.80 34.18
CA ASP A 2 7.29 -2.74 34.69
C ASP A 2 6.64 -2.10 33.47
N ASN A 3 5.65 -2.79 32.90
CA ASN A 3 4.80 -2.21 31.86
C ASN A 3 3.50 -1.80 32.55
N ASP A 4 3.04 -0.58 32.33
CA ASP A 4 1.77 -0.11 32.88
C ASP A 4 0.61 -0.76 32.12
N LEU A 5 0.06 -1.82 32.71
CA LEU A 5 -1.10 -2.53 32.18
C LEU A 5 -2.42 -1.80 32.49
N GLY A 6 -2.37 -0.66 33.19
CA GLY A 6 -3.53 0.10 33.59
C GLY A 6 -4.48 -0.69 34.48
N LYS A 7 -5.78 -0.59 34.20
CA LYS A 7 -6.82 -1.29 34.96
C LYS A 7 -7.04 -2.69 34.39
N ILE A 8 -6.95 -3.70 35.26
CA ILE A 8 -7.29 -5.09 34.95
C ILE A 8 -8.55 -5.48 35.72
N ASP A 9 -9.62 -5.81 35.00
CA ASP A 9 -10.85 -6.39 35.53
C ASP A 9 -10.90 -7.87 35.11
N PHE A 10 -11.06 -8.78 36.08
CA PHE A 10 -11.05 -10.23 35.82
C PHE A 10 -12.17 -10.94 36.58
N ASP A 11 -12.99 -11.70 35.86
CA ASP A 11 -14.08 -12.50 36.42
C ASP A 11 -13.91 -13.97 36.03
N LEU A 12 -13.90 -14.82 37.05
CA LEU A 12 -13.67 -16.26 36.96
C LEU A 12 -14.77 -16.99 37.70
N SER A 13 -15.25 -18.08 37.10
CA SER A 13 -16.13 -19.02 37.76
C SER A 13 -15.61 -20.44 37.63
N ARG A 14 -15.95 -21.30 38.60
CA ARG A 14 -15.61 -22.71 38.52
C ARG A 14 -16.50 -23.42 37.50
N SER A 15 -15.94 -24.34 36.72
CA SER A 15 -16.67 -25.25 35.83
C SER A 15 -16.38 -26.71 36.19
N ALA A 16 -17.10 -27.66 35.57
CA ALA A 16 -16.90 -29.09 35.82
C ALA A 16 -15.52 -29.60 35.36
N SER A 17 -14.95 -28.97 34.32
CA SER A 17 -13.68 -29.34 33.68
C SER A 17 -12.53 -28.39 33.98
N GLY A 18 -12.72 -27.43 34.89
CA GLY A 18 -11.70 -26.45 35.28
C GLY A 18 -12.29 -25.12 35.73
N MET A 19 -11.86 -24.04 35.09
CA MET A 19 -12.31 -22.67 35.34
C MET A 19 -12.83 -22.04 34.06
N LYS A 20 -13.93 -21.30 34.15
CA LYS A 20 -14.44 -20.45 33.08
C LYS A 20 -13.96 -19.02 33.33
N ILE A 21 -13.35 -18.42 32.31
CA ILE A 21 -12.98 -17.01 32.26
C ILE A 21 -14.19 -16.27 31.70
N ASN A 22 -15.04 -15.77 32.59
CA ASN A 22 -16.24 -15.04 32.21
C ASN A 22 -15.87 -13.74 31.50
N GLN A 23 -14.86 -13.05 32.04
CA GLN A 23 -14.35 -11.81 31.49
C GLN A 23 -12.89 -11.61 31.89
N VAL A 24 -12.09 -11.17 30.93
CA VAL A 24 -10.82 -10.49 31.16
C VAL A 24 -10.89 -9.17 30.42
N ARG A 25 -10.61 -8.08 31.12
CA ARG A 25 -10.52 -6.75 30.52
C ARG A 25 -9.27 -6.07 31.02
N LEU A 26 -8.44 -5.62 30.10
CA LEU A 26 -7.26 -4.83 30.38
C LEU A 26 -7.42 -3.50 29.65
N ASN A 27 -7.19 -2.40 30.35
CA ASN A 27 -7.38 -1.06 29.83
C ASN A 27 -6.28 -0.14 30.34
N ASN A 28 -5.36 0.25 29.46
CA ASN A 28 -4.32 1.23 29.73
C ASN A 28 -4.49 2.47 28.84
N ALA A 29 -3.48 3.35 28.80
CA ALA A 29 -3.57 4.60 28.05
C ALA A 29 -3.70 4.40 26.53
N HIS A 30 -3.18 3.30 26.00
CA HIS A 30 -3.04 3.07 24.56
C HIS A 30 -3.67 1.76 24.06
N GLY A 31 -4.31 0.98 24.92
CA GLY A 31 -4.83 -0.33 24.57
C GLY A 31 -6.02 -0.73 25.44
N LEU A 32 -7.06 -1.25 24.78
CA LEU A 32 -8.20 -1.89 25.39
C LEU A 32 -8.29 -3.33 24.89
N PHE A 33 -8.25 -4.26 25.82
CA PHE A 33 -8.41 -5.68 25.59
C PHE A 33 -9.66 -6.17 26.31
N TYR A 34 -10.44 -6.99 25.61
CA TYR A 34 -11.58 -7.69 26.18
C TYR A 34 -11.54 -9.14 25.72
N GLY A 35 -11.76 -10.08 26.64
CA GLY A 35 -11.79 -11.49 26.29
C GLY A 35 -12.59 -12.34 27.26
N SER A 36 -12.82 -13.57 26.83
CA SER A 36 -13.47 -14.63 27.60
C SER A 36 -12.87 -15.96 27.18
N GLY A 37 -13.08 -17.01 27.96
CA GLY A 37 -12.51 -18.30 27.62
C GLY A 37 -12.63 -19.33 28.71
N ASP A 38 -11.79 -20.34 28.63
CA ASP A 38 -11.81 -21.49 29.51
C ASP A 38 -10.38 -21.92 29.83
N TRP A 39 -10.18 -22.29 31.09
CA TRP A 39 -9.00 -22.99 31.55
C TRP A 39 -9.42 -24.39 31.96
N PHE A 40 -9.03 -25.38 31.16
CA PHE A 40 -9.31 -26.78 31.41
C PHE A 40 -8.19 -27.42 32.23
N LEU A 41 -8.59 -28.16 33.27
CA LEU A 41 -7.71 -29.00 34.07
C LEU A 41 -8.26 -30.43 34.06
N ALA A 42 -7.69 -31.29 33.22
CA ALA A 42 -8.12 -32.68 33.09
C ALA A 42 -6.91 -33.61 33.06
N ASN A 43 -6.94 -34.71 33.84
CA ASN A 43 -5.91 -35.76 33.83
C ASN A 43 -4.47 -35.26 34.02
N GLY A 44 -4.27 -34.22 34.84
CA GLY A 44 -2.96 -33.58 35.04
C GLY A 44 -2.46 -32.75 33.85
N GLN A 45 -3.28 -32.57 32.81
CA GLN A 45 -3.02 -31.68 31.68
C GLN A 45 -3.78 -30.37 31.88
N SER A 46 -3.13 -29.26 31.56
CA SER A 46 -3.71 -27.92 31.59
C SER A 46 -3.80 -27.39 30.17
N SER A 47 -4.94 -26.84 29.79
CA SER A 47 -5.05 -26.08 28.55
C SER A 47 -5.91 -24.85 28.74
N THR A 48 -5.54 -23.78 28.05
CA THR A 48 -6.26 -22.51 28.07
C THR A 48 -6.77 -22.22 26.67
N ARG A 49 -8.00 -21.74 26.57
CA ARG A 49 -8.54 -21.11 25.37
C ARG A 49 -9.00 -19.71 25.74
N LEU A 50 -8.65 -18.74 24.92
CA LEU A 50 -9.00 -17.34 25.10
C LEU A 50 -9.42 -16.75 23.77
N LYS A 51 -10.61 -16.15 23.74
CA LYS A 51 -11.11 -15.42 22.59
C LYS A 51 -11.50 -14.01 22.99
N GLY A 52 -11.38 -13.08 22.07
CA GLY A 52 -11.65 -11.70 22.39
C GLY A 52 -11.26 -10.73 21.30
N GLU A 53 -11.17 -9.49 21.74
CA GLU A 53 -10.90 -8.33 20.91
C GLU A 53 -9.85 -7.44 21.57
N PHE A 54 -9.04 -6.81 20.74
CA PHE A 54 -8.12 -5.77 21.14
C PHE A 54 -8.34 -4.55 20.26
N SER A 55 -8.25 -3.38 20.87
CA SER A 55 -8.27 -2.11 20.17
C SER A 55 -7.27 -1.13 20.77
N SER A 56 -6.74 -0.26 19.92
CA SER A 56 -5.80 0.78 20.31
C SER A 56 -6.11 2.05 19.54
N SER A 57 -6.11 3.19 20.24
CA SER A 57 -6.21 4.51 19.61
C SER A 57 -4.90 4.96 18.98
N ASP A 58 -3.77 4.38 19.42
CA ASP A 58 -2.43 4.59 18.90
C ASP A 58 -1.60 3.32 19.14
N PHE A 59 -1.53 2.48 18.10
CA PHE A 59 -0.85 1.20 18.14
C PHE A 59 0.66 1.36 18.25
N GLY A 60 1.22 2.43 17.68
CA GLY A 60 2.64 2.74 17.78
C GLY A 60 3.03 3.08 19.23
N ALA A 61 2.20 3.87 19.93
CA ALA A 61 2.39 4.15 21.35
C ALA A 61 2.21 2.89 22.21
N PHE A 62 1.19 2.07 21.93
CA PHE A 62 0.98 0.80 22.61
C PHE A 62 2.20 -0.13 22.51
N LEU A 63 2.78 -0.30 21.32
CA LEU A 63 3.95 -1.14 21.15
C LEU A 63 5.20 -0.58 21.87
N LYS A 64 5.36 0.74 21.92
CA LYS A 64 6.43 1.38 22.68
C LYS A 64 6.35 1.10 24.18
N GLU A 65 5.15 1.04 24.77
CA GLU A 65 4.97 0.62 26.17
C GLU A 65 5.44 -0.81 26.41
N LEU A 66 5.32 -1.66 25.39
CA LEU A 66 5.82 -3.04 25.39
C LEU A 66 7.32 -3.13 25.03
N LYS A 67 8.00 -2.00 24.82
CA LYS A 67 9.39 -1.90 24.37
C LYS A 67 9.63 -2.56 23.01
N LEU A 68 8.61 -2.53 22.16
CA LEU A 68 8.66 -2.96 20.76
C LEU A 68 8.62 -1.71 19.88
N ASP A 69 9.61 -1.54 19.00
CA ASP A 69 9.56 -0.49 17.99
C ASP A 69 9.18 -1.09 16.63
N SER A 70 8.00 -0.72 16.15
CA SER A 70 7.47 -1.23 14.89
C SER A 70 7.62 -0.32 13.70
N GLY A 71 8.12 0.90 13.93
CA GLY A 71 8.07 1.93 12.90
C GLY A 71 6.65 2.44 12.59
N ILE A 72 5.58 1.75 13.02
CA ILE A 72 4.20 2.20 12.90
C ILE A 72 3.98 3.42 13.78
N LYS A 73 3.42 4.48 13.20
CA LYS A 73 3.03 5.71 13.88
C LYS A 73 1.61 6.10 13.47
N ASP A 74 0.93 6.75 14.41
CA ASP A 74 -0.36 7.42 14.22
C ASP A 74 -1.51 6.53 13.70
N SER A 75 -1.40 5.20 13.87
CA SER A 75 -2.44 4.25 13.50
C SER A 75 -3.22 3.71 14.68
N LYS A 76 -4.54 3.65 14.52
CA LYS A 76 -5.41 2.85 15.40
C LYS A 76 -5.28 1.39 15.03
N ALA A 77 -5.47 0.50 16.00
CA ALA A 77 -5.56 -0.93 15.76
C ALA A 77 -6.90 -1.49 16.21
N SER A 78 -7.38 -2.50 15.49
CA SER A 78 -8.39 -3.43 15.99
C SER A 78 -8.02 -4.86 15.59
N SER A 79 -8.28 -5.80 16.47
CA SER A 79 -8.08 -7.23 16.19
C SER A 79 -9.05 -8.10 16.94
N THR A 80 -9.46 -9.20 16.33
CA THR A 80 -10.18 -10.31 16.98
C THR A 80 -9.28 -11.52 17.02
N PHE A 81 -9.38 -12.33 18.07
CA PHE A 81 -8.56 -13.53 18.20
C PHE A 81 -9.33 -14.66 18.88
N ASP A 82 -8.96 -15.90 18.56
CA ASP A 82 -9.33 -17.10 19.29
C ASP A 82 -8.09 -17.99 19.37
N LEU A 83 -7.49 -18.03 20.56
CA LEU A 83 -6.19 -18.63 20.82
C LEU A 83 -6.28 -19.74 21.86
N SER A 84 -5.41 -20.72 21.75
CA SER A 84 -5.29 -21.80 22.71
C SER A 84 -3.86 -22.25 22.90
N TRP A 85 -3.53 -22.71 24.11
CA TRP A 85 -2.23 -23.28 24.45
C TRP A 85 -2.36 -24.33 25.55
N LYS A 86 -1.36 -25.22 25.66
CA LYS A 86 -1.37 -26.37 26.58
C LYS A 86 -0.68 -26.07 27.92
N ARG A 87 -1.06 -24.97 28.57
CA ARG A 87 -0.66 -24.62 29.94
C ARG A 87 -1.74 -23.81 30.65
N ALA A 88 -1.50 -23.41 31.90
CA ALA A 88 -2.39 -22.52 32.63
C ALA A 88 -2.37 -21.11 32.01
N PRO A 89 -3.38 -20.25 32.30
CA PRO A 89 -3.47 -18.92 31.69
C PRO A 89 -2.26 -18.02 31.97
N TYR A 90 -1.62 -18.19 33.13
CA TYR A 90 -0.44 -17.42 33.56
C TYR A 90 0.89 -18.05 33.10
N GLU A 91 0.86 -19.21 32.45
CA GLU A 91 2.03 -19.92 31.91
C GLU A 91 2.02 -19.92 30.38
N PHE A 92 1.75 -18.75 29.79
CA PHE A 92 1.71 -18.59 28.34
C PHE A 92 3.00 -19.09 27.66
N ASN A 93 2.86 -19.76 26.52
CA ASN A 93 3.98 -20.26 25.74
C ASN A 93 3.67 -20.31 24.25
N PHE A 94 4.69 -20.07 23.42
CA PHE A 94 4.56 -20.17 21.96
C PHE A 94 4.52 -21.62 21.48
N ASP A 95 5.25 -22.55 22.11
CA ASP A 95 5.41 -23.95 21.62
C ASP A 95 4.10 -24.69 21.31
N THR A 96 3.02 -24.33 22.01
CA THR A 96 1.71 -24.96 21.88
C THR A 96 0.61 -23.98 21.50
N LEU A 97 0.99 -22.77 21.09
CA LEU A 97 0.06 -21.73 20.70
C LEU A 97 -0.58 -22.09 19.36
N ASN A 98 -1.91 -22.14 19.35
CA ASN A 98 -2.73 -22.44 18.20
C ASN A 98 -3.92 -21.49 18.17
N GLY A 99 -4.43 -21.17 16.99
CA GLY A 99 -5.61 -20.31 16.86
C GLY A 99 -5.57 -19.39 15.66
N GLU A 100 -6.38 -18.35 15.71
CA GLU A 100 -6.50 -17.36 14.64
C GLU A 100 -6.52 -15.93 15.20
N ILE A 101 -6.02 -14.99 14.42
CA ILE A 101 -6.05 -13.56 14.71
C ILE A 101 -6.41 -12.82 13.42
N ASP A 102 -7.50 -12.06 13.43
CA ASP A 102 -7.79 -11.06 12.39
C ASP A 102 -7.39 -9.69 12.91
N TRP A 103 -6.76 -8.88 12.08
CA TRP A 103 -6.24 -7.60 12.51
C TRP A 103 -6.35 -6.53 11.43
N ARG A 104 -6.47 -5.29 11.88
CA ARG A 104 -6.52 -4.10 11.02
C ARG A 104 -5.85 -2.92 11.71
N LEU A 105 -5.11 -2.16 10.92
CA LEU A 105 -4.65 -0.81 11.24
C LEU A 105 -5.38 0.19 10.34
N THR A 106 -5.78 1.32 10.90
CA THR A 106 -6.29 2.47 10.12
C THR A 106 -5.13 3.22 9.47
N ASP A 107 -5.39 4.41 8.94
CA ASP A 107 -4.39 5.30 8.39
C ASP A 107 -3.20 5.54 9.34
N GLY A 108 -2.03 5.78 8.77
CA GLY A 108 -0.80 6.09 9.50
C GLY A 108 0.42 6.02 8.59
N TYR A 109 1.60 5.84 9.20
CA TYR A 109 2.84 5.72 8.44
C TYR A 109 3.87 4.83 9.10
N LEU A 110 4.66 4.19 8.25
CA LEU A 110 5.83 3.38 8.61
C LEU A 110 7.06 4.26 8.53
N THR A 111 7.72 4.45 9.67
CA THR A 111 8.98 5.18 9.81
C THR A 111 10.17 4.25 9.74
N GLU A 112 11.35 4.81 9.43
CA GLU A 112 12.60 4.10 9.68
C GLU A 112 12.77 3.86 11.18
N VAL A 113 12.94 2.59 11.56
CA VAL A 113 13.26 2.21 12.94
C VAL A 113 14.76 2.42 13.14
N SER A 114 15.13 3.24 14.11
CA SER A 114 16.53 3.47 14.46
C SER A 114 17.15 2.22 15.09
N ASP A 115 18.42 1.97 14.80
CA ASP A 115 19.23 0.78 15.11
C ASP A 115 19.32 0.29 16.58
N GLN A 116 18.56 0.84 17.52
CA GLN A 116 18.76 0.64 18.98
C GLN A 116 17.55 0.09 19.76
N GLY A 117 16.41 -0.19 19.10
CA GLY A 117 15.25 -0.87 19.70
C GLY A 117 15.03 -2.26 19.10
N SER A 118 14.44 -3.19 19.86
CA SER A 118 14.18 -4.59 19.45
C SER A 118 13.62 -4.66 18.02
N ARG A 119 14.36 -5.33 17.13
CA ARG A 119 14.29 -5.14 15.66
C ARG A 119 13.17 -5.91 14.97
N ILE A 120 12.24 -6.46 15.76
CA ILE A 120 11.20 -7.43 15.37
C ILE A 120 10.27 -6.92 14.24
N PHE A 121 10.18 -5.60 14.08
CA PHE A 121 9.34 -4.96 13.07
C PHE A 121 10.08 -3.88 12.28
N SER A 122 11.41 -3.84 12.40
CA SER A 122 12.30 -2.82 11.80
C SER A 122 12.36 -2.85 10.27
N LEU A 123 11.71 -3.79 9.58
CA LEU A 123 11.84 -3.94 8.12
C LEU A 123 10.70 -3.42 7.26
N LEU A 124 9.70 -2.84 7.89
CA LEU A 124 8.99 -1.78 7.20
C LEU A 124 9.83 -0.48 7.15
N SER A 125 11.05 -0.47 7.73
CA SER A 125 12.00 0.60 7.45
C SER A 125 12.46 0.60 6.00
N LEU A 126 12.34 1.78 5.43
CA LEU A 126 12.62 2.15 4.06
C LEU A 126 14.05 1.86 3.60
N ASP A 127 15.02 1.75 4.50
CA ASP A 127 16.44 1.68 4.15
C ASP A 127 16.79 0.44 3.28
N SER A 128 15.96 -0.61 3.35
CA SER A 128 16.08 -1.83 2.52
C SER A 128 15.37 -1.73 1.17
N LEU A 129 14.23 -1.05 1.11
CA LEU A 129 13.43 -0.83 -0.11
C LEU A 129 13.96 0.35 -0.94
N VAL A 130 14.21 1.50 -0.30
CA VAL A 130 14.58 2.78 -0.91
C VAL A 130 15.94 2.72 -1.60
N ARG A 131 16.94 2.02 -1.04
CA ARG A 131 18.25 1.90 -1.70
C ARG A 131 18.22 1.13 -3.03
N LYS A 132 17.16 0.34 -3.28
CA LYS A 132 16.99 -0.46 -4.50
C LYS A 132 15.95 0.12 -5.48
N LEU A 133 15.22 1.16 -5.06
CA LEU A 133 14.33 1.95 -5.90
C LEU A 133 15.11 3.13 -6.51
N GLN A 134 14.79 3.53 -7.74
CA GLN A 134 15.51 4.59 -8.45
C GLN A 134 15.44 5.93 -7.69
N LEU A 135 16.47 6.77 -7.88
CA LEU A 135 16.75 8.03 -7.15
C LEU A 135 15.59 9.05 -7.04
N ASP A 136 14.54 8.92 -7.85
CA ASP A 136 13.33 9.77 -7.89
C ASP A 136 12.36 9.47 -6.73
N PHE A 137 12.34 8.22 -6.23
CA PHE A 137 11.46 7.84 -5.12
C PHE A 137 12.02 8.22 -3.74
N ARG A 138 13.18 8.88 -3.62
CA ARG A 138 13.74 9.18 -2.28
C ARG A 138 12.92 10.23 -1.53
N ASP A 139 12.37 11.24 -2.22
CA ASP A 139 11.72 12.38 -1.55
C ASP A 139 10.31 12.07 -0.99
N ILE A 140 9.59 11.14 -1.62
CA ILE A 140 8.30 10.64 -1.14
C ILE A 140 8.46 9.67 0.04
N PHE A 141 9.58 8.98 0.11
CA PHE A 141 9.89 8.00 1.15
C PHE A 141 10.68 8.63 2.32
N ALA A 142 11.39 9.75 2.14
CA ALA A 142 12.14 10.44 3.21
C ALA A 142 11.31 10.89 4.43
N LYS A 143 9.96 10.78 4.39
CA LYS A 143 9.04 11.08 5.50
C LYS A 143 8.32 9.85 6.07
N GLY A 144 8.61 8.64 5.57
CA GLY A 144 7.92 7.38 5.90
C GLY A 144 7.00 6.88 4.77
N PHE A 145 6.58 5.61 4.84
CA PHE A 145 5.58 5.03 3.94
C PHE A 145 4.18 5.23 4.55
N PHE A 146 3.42 6.16 3.98
CA PHE A 146 2.04 6.44 4.40
C PHE A 146 1.08 5.40 3.84
N TYR A 147 0.11 5.00 4.66
CA TYR A 147 -0.94 4.06 4.28
C TYR A 147 -2.28 4.51 4.83
N ASP A 148 -3.33 4.12 4.12
CA ASP A 148 -4.72 4.33 4.53
C ASP A 148 -5.23 3.15 5.38
N LYS A 149 -4.68 1.96 5.15
CA LYS A 149 -5.10 0.72 5.83
C LYS A 149 -4.04 -0.36 5.75
N ILE A 150 -3.91 -1.12 6.83
CA ILE A 150 -3.24 -2.43 6.82
C ILE A 150 -4.21 -3.46 7.38
N ASN A 151 -4.32 -4.63 6.78
CA ASN A 151 -5.14 -5.71 7.32
C ASN A 151 -4.63 -7.09 6.91
N GLY A 152 -5.09 -8.11 7.62
CA GLY A 152 -4.87 -9.50 7.28
C GLY A 152 -5.31 -10.43 8.40
N SER A 153 -4.98 -11.70 8.25
CA SER A 153 -5.20 -12.73 9.24
C SER A 153 -3.92 -13.52 9.54
N PHE A 154 -3.81 -14.05 10.75
CA PHE A 154 -2.79 -15.01 11.14
C PHE A 154 -3.43 -16.31 11.58
N GLN A 155 -3.01 -17.42 10.97
CA GLN A 155 -3.27 -18.76 11.48
C GLN A 155 -2.07 -19.21 12.32
N LEU A 156 -2.28 -19.55 13.57
CA LEU A 156 -1.25 -20.06 14.47
C LEU A 156 -1.34 -21.58 14.59
N GLU A 157 -0.22 -22.25 14.37
CA GLU A 157 -0.05 -23.68 14.55
C GLU A 157 1.27 -23.97 15.27
N ASN A 158 1.18 -24.48 16.51
CA ASN A 158 2.33 -24.80 17.38
C ASN A 158 3.39 -23.68 17.46
N GLY A 159 2.93 -22.44 17.57
CA GLY A 159 3.80 -21.26 17.65
C GLY A 159 4.34 -20.76 16.31
N ILE A 160 3.92 -21.32 15.18
CA ILE A 160 4.18 -20.75 13.86
C ILE A 160 2.95 -19.96 13.41
N ALA A 161 3.12 -18.67 13.16
CA ALA A 161 2.08 -17.78 12.67
C ALA A 161 2.19 -17.64 11.14
N TYR A 162 1.14 -18.03 10.42
CA TYR A 162 1.06 -17.97 8.96
C TYR A 162 0.09 -16.87 8.52
N THR A 163 0.44 -16.13 7.48
CA THR A 163 -0.47 -15.20 6.79
C THR A 163 -0.45 -15.45 5.29
N ARG A 164 -1.58 -15.19 4.64
CA ARG A 164 -1.74 -15.32 3.18
C ARG A 164 -2.47 -14.13 2.54
N ASP A 165 -2.89 -13.17 3.35
CA ASP A 165 -3.83 -12.12 2.98
C ASP A 165 -3.46 -10.77 3.58
N THR A 166 -2.21 -10.60 4.03
CA THR A 166 -1.74 -9.31 4.53
C THR A 166 -1.64 -8.33 3.37
N LEU A 167 -2.34 -7.21 3.52
CA LEU A 167 -2.47 -6.13 2.55
C LEU A 167 -2.17 -4.79 3.22
N VAL A 168 -1.31 -4.00 2.60
CA VAL A 168 -1.04 -2.59 2.93
C VAL A 168 -1.54 -1.75 1.75
N ASP A 169 -2.52 -0.91 2.02
CA ASP A 169 -3.04 0.07 1.06
C ASP A 169 -2.29 1.40 1.27
N GLY A 170 -1.23 1.60 0.47
CA GLY A 170 -0.28 2.68 0.63
C GLY A 170 -0.46 3.80 -0.37
N GLY A 171 -0.13 5.03 0.03
CA GLY A 171 -0.14 6.19 -0.89
C GLY A 171 0.82 6.01 -2.07
N ALA A 172 1.95 5.32 -1.86
CA ALA A 172 2.94 5.03 -2.89
C ALA A 172 2.63 3.75 -3.71
N GLY A 173 1.68 2.93 -3.27
CA GLY A 173 1.35 1.65 -3.88
C GLY A 173 0.83 0.63 -2.87
N GLU A 174 0.40 -0.51 -3.39
CA GLU A 174 -0.10 -1.63 -2.62
C GLU A 174 1.05 -2.60 -2.27
N ILE A 175 1.06 -3.11 -1.04
CA ILE A 175 1.96 -4.19 -0.63
C ILE A 175 1.11 -5.40 -0.23
N THR A 176 1.40 -6.57 -0.80
CA THR A 176 0.86 -7.84 -0.33
C THR A 176 1.96 -8.68 0.30
N MET A 177 1.61 -9.45 1.33
CA MET A 177 2.55 -10.29 2.06
C MET A 177 1.92 -11.64 2.41
N GLN A 178 2.67 -12.70 2.15
CA GLN A 178 2.33 -14.07 2.51
C GLN A 178 3.57 -14.81 3.02
N GLY A 179 3.40 -15.69 3.99
CA GLY A 179 4.52 -16.38 4.61
C GLY A 179 4.24 -16.78 6.05
N TYR A 180 5.32 -16.90 6.83
CA TYR A 180 5.22 -17.25 8.23
C TYR A 180 6.30 -16.63 9.11
N THR A 181 5.96 -16.54 10.38
CA THR A 181 6.89 -16.31 11.48
C THR A 181 6.88 -17.52 12.41
N ASP A 182 8.03 -18.13 12.62
CA ASP A 182 8.22 -19.09 13.72
C ASP A 182 8.53 -18.32 15.01
N LEU A 183 7.58 -18.27 15.95
CA LEU A 183 7.71 -17.53 17.20
C LEU A 183 8.65 -18.23 18.19
N ASN A 184 8.86 -19.54 18.05
CA ASN A 184 9.76 -20.32 18.89
C ASN A 184 11.22 -20.11 18.45
N ALA A 185 11.46 -20.22 17.13
CA ALA A 185 12.77 -20.02 16.54
C ALA A 185 13.11 -18.55 16.28
N GLN A 186 12.14 -17.65 16.44
CA GLN A 186 12.21 -16.25 16.07
C GLN A 186 12.68 -16.05 14.62
N GLN A 187 12.11 -16.81 13.69
CA GLN A 187 12.47 -16.78 12.27
C GLN A 187 11.34 -16.26 11.38
N LEU A 188 11.73 -15.55 10.33
CA LEU A 188 10.83 -14.98 9.34
C LEU A 188 11.03 -15.68 8.00
N ASN A 189 9.95 -15.89 7.26
CA ASN A 189 10.00 -16.29 5.86
C ASN A 189 8.75 -15.81 5.12
N TYR A 190 8.91 -14.74 4.37
CA TYR A 190 7.84 -14.05 3.67
C TYR A 190 8.18 -13.78 2.22
N GLN A 191 7.15 -13.85 1.38
CA GLN A 191 7.13 -13.31 0.03
C GLN A 191 6.31 -12.02 0.08
N ILE A 192 6.88 -10.95 -0.46
CA ILE A 192 6.28 -9.62 -0.45
C ILE A 192 6.20 -9.16 -1.90
N GLU A 193 5.05 -8.67 -2.32
CA GLU A 193 4.88 -8.03 -3.62
C GLU A 193 4.50 -6.56 -3.42
N PHE A 194 5.16 -5.67 -4.15
CA PHE A 194 4.89 -4.24 -4.14
C PHE A 194 4.43 -3.77 -5.52
N ALA A 195 3.19 -3.31 -5.60
CA ALA A 195 2.58 -2.75 -6.79
C ALA A 195 2.52 -1.22 -6.66
N PRO A 196 3.44 -0.46 -7.29
CA PRO A 196 3.45 1.00 -7.17
C PRO A 196 2.22 1.63 -7.84
N ASN A 197 1.72 2.73 -7.26
CA ASN A 197 0.68 3.54 -7.88
C ASN A 197 1.24 4.25 -9.12
N VAL A 198 0.89 3.74 -10.31
CA VAL A 198 1.37 4.25 -11.60
C VAL A 198 0.58 5.48 -12.04
N THR A 199 0.79 6.63 -11.38
CA THR A 199 0.20 7.90 -11.81
C THR A 199 1.22 8.97 -12.25
N SER A 200 2.54 8.73 -12.12
CA SER A 200 3.53 9.81 -12.26
C SER A 200 4.66 9.60 -13.28
N SER A 201 4.72 8.50 -14.02
CA SER A 201 5.82 8.26 -14.98
C SER A 201 5.44 8.40 -16.45
N LEU A 202 4.23 8.87 -16.79
CA LEU A 202 4.01 9.35 -18.15
C LEU A 202 4.73 10.70 -18.27
N PRO A 203 5.75 10.83 -19.14
CA PRO A 203 6.29 12.15 -19.43
C PRO A 203 5.14 12.94 -20.08
N VAL A 204 4.59 13.93 -19.37
CA VAL A 204 3.61 14.86 -19.93
C VAL A 204 4.34 15.76 -20.92
N ILE A 205 4.63 15.25 -22.11
CA ILE A 205 5.25 16.04 -23.18
C ILE A 205 4.15 16.64 -24.03
N VAL A 206 3.46 17.63 -23.48
CA VAL A 206 2.49 18.44 -24.22
C VAL A 206 3.18 19.68 -24.86
N ALA A 207 4.44 19.95 -24.53
CA ALA A 207 5.05 21.27 -24.75
C ALA A 207 5.72 21.53 -26.12
N TRP A 208 5.95 20.53 -27.00
CA TRP A 208 6.86 20.72 -28.16
C TRP A 208 6.22 20.60 -29.56
N MET A 209 4.89 20.46 -29.67
CA MET A 209 4.21 20.27 -30.96
C MET A 209 3.79 21.57 -31.67
N VAL A 210 4.47 22.69 -31.41
CA VAL A 210 4.15 23.99 -32.03
C VAL A 210 4.73 24.13 -33.45
N ASN A 211 5.64 23.24 -33.88
CA ASN A 211 6.33 23.36 -35.19
C ASN A 211 6.21 22.07 -36.05
N PRO A 212 6.25 22.18 -37.39
CA PRO A 212 6.02 21.06 -38.29
C PRO A 212 7.05 19.95 -38.09
N ALA A 213 6.61 18.70 -38.29
CA ALA A 213 7.36 17.49 -37.99
C ALA A 213 8.74 17.48 -38.68
N THR A 214 9.78 17.81 -37.93
CA THR A 214 11.18 17.63 -38.35
C THR A 214 11.62 16.20 -38.10
N ALA A 215 12.64 15.72 -38.82
CA ALA A 215 13.20 14.37 -38.62
C ALA A 215 13.68 14.13 -37.17
N LEU A 216 14.10 15.19 -36.46
CA LEU A 216 14.44 15.17 -35.04
C LEU A 216 13.21 14.94 -34.15
N ALA A 217 12.05 15.49 -34.51
CA ALA A 217 10.79 15.24 -33.79
C ALA A 217 10.29 13.81 -33.99
N ALA A 218 10.46 13.24 -35.19
CA ALA A 218 10.16 11.83 -35.45
C ALA A 218 11.08 10.88 -34.66
N LEU A 219 12.38 11.17 -34.57
CA LEU A 219 13.32 10.42 -33.73
C LEU A 219 13.00 10.53 -32.23
N ALA A 220 12.62 11.71 -31.75
CA ALA A 220 12.19 11.89 -30.36
C ALA A 220 10.89 11.11 -30.06
N LEU A 221 9.96 11.06 -31.00
CA LEU A 221 8.73 10.25 -30.90
C LEU A 221 9.03 8.74 -30.92
N ASP A 222 9.90 8.29 -31.83
CA ASP A 222 10.31 6.88 -31.92
C ASP A 222 11.02 6.44 -30.63
N GLN A 223 11.93 7.27 -30.10
CA GLN A 223 12.62 7.03 -28.85
C GLN A 223 11.69 7.08 -27.62
N MET A 224 10.63 7.90 -27.65
CA MET A 224 9.57 7.90 -26.63
C MET A 224 8.65 6.67 -26.69
N LEU A 225 8.28 6.24 -27.90
CA LEU A 225 7.40 5.09 -28.12
C LEU A 225 8.11 3.75 -27.84
N THR A 226 9.44 3.71 -27.96
CA THR A 226 10.20 2.47 -27.89
C THR A 226 10.36 1.90 -26.48
N SER A 227 10.23 2.68 -25.39
CA SER A 227 10.29 2.10 -24.02
C SER A 227 9.86 3.06 -22.91
N ALA A 228 8.56 3.21 -22.68
CA ALA A 228 8.05 3.55 -21.35
C ALA A 228 7.65 2.25 -20.63
N LYS A 229 8.66 1.43 -20.27
CA LYS A 229 8.42 0.27 -19.39
C LYS A 229 8.14 0.80 -18.00
N VAL A 230 6.89 0.77 -17.59
CA VAL A 230 6.51 1.15 -16.23
C VAL A 230 6.61 -0.09 -15.35
N ILE A 231 7.34 0.03 -14.25
CA ILE A 231 7.46 -1.04 -13.26
C ILE A 231 6.06 -1.32 -12.72
N SER A 232 5.58 -2.54 -12.89
CA SER A 232 4.21 -2.92 -12.53
C SER A 232 4.15 -3.70 -11.22
N ASN A 233 5.21 -4.44 -10.88
CA ASN A 233 5.28 -5.21 -9.63
C ASN A 233 6.75 -5.46 -9.27
N ILE A 234 7.09 -5.40 -7.98
CA ILE A 234 8.42 -5.75 -7.46
C ILE A 234 8.25 -6.84 -6.40
N LYS A 235 8.96 -7.95 -6.56
CA LYS A 235 8.88 -9.11 -5.68
C LYS A 235 10.08 -9.13 -4.75
N PHE A 236 9.85 -9.34 -3.47
CA PHE A 236 10.86 -9.47 -2.44
C PHE A 236 10.69 -10.77 -1.65
N SER A 237 11.81 -11.25 -1.11
CA SER A 237 11.85 -12.28 -0.07
C SER A 237 12.37 -11.65 1.21
N LEU A 238 11.64 -11.85 2.30
CA LEU A 238 12.02 -11.48 3.65
C LEU A 238 12.30 -12.76 4.44
N THR A 239 13.55 -12.94 4.87
CA THR A 239 14.00 -14.10 5.65
C THR A 239 14.81 -13.66 6.87
N GLY A 240 15.39 -14.60 7.63
CA GLY A 240 16.28 -14.28 8.75
C GLY A 240 15.57 -14.38 10.09
N THR A 241 16.13 -13.73 11.10
CA THR A 241 15.54 -13.72 12.45
C THR A 241 14.69 -12.47 12.65
N LEU A 242 13.85 -12.45 13.68
CA LEU A 242 13.13 -11.24 14.07
C LEU A 242 14.10 -10.07 14.37
N ASP A 243 15.28 -10.36 14.92
CA ASP A 243 16.27 -9.34 15.27
C ASP A 243 17.22 -8.95 14.12
N ASP A 244 17.55 -9.91 13.24
CA ASP A 244 18.33 -9.68 12.00
C ASP A 244 17.57 -10.19 10.78
N PRO A 245 16.55 -9.45 10.35
CA PRO A 245 15.75 -9.82 9.21
C PRO A 245 16.41 -9.32 7.89
N LYS A 246 16.22 -10.07 6.79
CA LYS A 246 16.93 -9.90 5.52
C LYS A 246 15.98 -9.78 4.35
N LEU A 247 16.00 -8.63 3.69
CA LEU A 247 15.17 -8.34 2.52
C LEU A 247 15.96 -8.44 1.20
N THR A 248 15.53 -9.34 0.32
CA THR A 248 16.14 -9.58 -1.00
C THR A 248 15.12 -9.33 -2.10
N GLU A 249 15.49 -8.57 -3.14
CA GLU A 249 14.64 -8.42 -4.32
C GLU A 249 14.79 -9.68 -5.18
N LEU A 250 13.68 -10.32 -5.51
CA LEU A 250 13.62 -11.52 -6.34
C LEU A 250 13.47 -11.17 -7.83
N GLY A 251 12.80 -10.06 -8.13
CA GLY A 251 12.60 -9.60 -9.51
C GLY A 251 11.59 -8.47 -9.61
N ARG A 252 11.46 -7.92 -10.83
CA ARG A 252 10.51 -6.85 -11.17
C ARG A 252 9.86 -7.11 -12.51
N ASP A 253 8.55 -6.95 -12.57
CA ASP A 253 7.75 -7.02 -13.79
C ASP A 253 7.58 -5.60 -14.37
N SER A 254 7.48 -5.47 -15.68
CA SER A 254 7.25 -4.19 -16.35
C SER A 254 6.20 -4.32 -17.45
N LYS A 255 5.31 -3.32 -17.56
CA LYS A 255 4.30 -3.25 -18.61
C LYS A 255 4.66 -2.15 -19.61
N GLU A 256 4.54 -2.46 -20.90
CA GLU A 256 4.64 -1.46 -21.97
C GLU A 256 3.32 -0.69 -22.08
N ILE A 257 3.40 0.65 -22.04
CA ILE A 257 2.25 1.53 -22.21
C ILE A 257 2.27 2.09 -23.64
N SER A 258 1.27 1.76 -24.44
CA SER A 258 1.04 2.41 -25.74
C SER A 258 0.29 3.72 -25.54
N LEU A 259 0.89 4.83 -25.98
CA LEU A 259 0.24 6.15 -25.94
C LEU A 259 -0.93 6.19 -26.95
N PRO A 260 -2.09 6.79 -26.62
CA PRO A 260 -3.17 6.97 -27.59
C PRO A 260 -2.68 7.89 -28.71
N ALA A 261 -2.77 7.44 -29.97
CA ALA A 261 -2.46 8.25 -31.13
C ALA A 261 -3.35 9.51 -31.14
N ARG A 262 -2.74 10.69 -31.32
CA ARG A 262 -3.48 11.97 -31.42
C ARG A 262 -4.60 11.85 -32.46
N THR A 263 -5.84 12.04 -32.03
CA THR A 263 -6.94 12.39 -32.93
C THR A 263 -6.57 13.71 -33.60
N ARG A 264 -6.33 13.67 -34.91
CA ARG A 264 -6.04 14.85 -35.73
C ARG A 264 -7.23 15.80 -35.60
N ILE A 265 -7.06 16.92 -34.90
CA ILE A 265 -7.99 18.04 -35.03
C ILE A 265 -7.76 18.57 -36.44
N GLU A 266 -8.67 18.23 -37.33
CA GLU A 266 -8.72 18.70 -38.71
C GLU A 266 -9.09 20.19 -38.64
N ASN A 267 -8.09 21.06 -38.62
CA ASN A 267 -8.32 22.49 -38.79
C ASN A 267 -8.71 22.71 -40.24
N GLU A 268 -10.00 22.78 -40.51
CA GLU A 268 -10.52 23.52 -41.65
C GLU A 268 -10.02 24.97 -41.53
N THR A 269 -9.13 25.37 -42.42
CA THR A 269 -8.88 26.78 -42.69
C THR A 269 -8.75 26.94 -44.19
N GLU A 270 -9.89 26.92 -44.87
CA GLU A 270 -10.00 27.57 -46.17
C GLU A 270 -9.98 29.08 -45.98
N THR A 271 -9.12 29.76 -46.75
CA THR A 271 -9.33 31.02 -47.52
C THR A 271 -8.02 31.85 -47.60
N PRO A 272 -7.87 32.79 -48.56
CA PRO A 272 -7.71 32.54 -50.00
C PRO A 272 -6.52 33.34 -50.58
N ASN A 273 -5.73 32.75 -51.49
CA ASN A 273 -4.66 33.50 -52.17
C ASN A 273 -5.21 34.17 -53.43
N GLN A 274 -5.61 35.44 -53.34
CA GLN A 274 -5.80 36.30 -54.51
C GLN A 274 -4.76 37.42 -54.49
N SER A 275 -3.74 37.24 -55.31
CA SER A 275 -2.76 38.26 -55.67
C SER A 275 -3.43 39.44 -56.36
N ILE A 276 -3.29 40.63 -55.78
CA ILE A 276 -3.70 41.89 -56.39
C ILE A 276 -2.68 42.23 -57.49
N ASN A 277 -3.06 42.06 -58.75
CA ASN A 277 -2.41 42.72 -59.89
C ASN A 277 -3.33 43.86 -60.34
N LEU A 278 -2.95 45.11 -60.06
CA LEU A 278 -3.59 46.28 -60.66
C LEU A 278 -3.12 46.40 -62.11
N GLN A 279 -4.00 46.02 -63.04
CA GLN A 279 -3.90 46.38 -64.44
C GLN A 279 -5.18 47.14 -64.79
N LEU A 280 -5.06 48.47 -64.92
CA LEU A 280 -6.14 49.35 -65.37
C LEU A 280 -6.27 49.22 -66.89
N ASP A 281 -7.32 48.56 -67.35
CA ASP A 281 -7.85 48.73 -68.70
C ASP A 281 -9.38 48.90 -68.61
N ILE A 282 -9.85 50.08 -69.03
CA ILE A 282 -11.28 50.36 -69.24
C ILE A 282 -11.47 50.41 -70.76
N PRO A 283 -12.60 49.91 -71.29
CA PRO A 283 -13.55 50.88 -71.82
C PRO A 283 -15.01 50.60 -71.46
N LEU A 284 -15.76 51.71 -71.28
CA LEU A 284 -17.22 51.75 -71.22
C LEU A 284 -17.84 51.12 -72.48
N ASN A 285 -18.87 50.30 -72.31
CA ASN A 285 -19.81 49.97 -73.38
C ASN A 285 -21.23 50.43 -73.01
N ILE A 286 -21.75 51.33 -73.83
CA ILE A 286 -23.06 51.97 -73.73
C ILE A 286 -24.05 51.13 -74.56
N GLN A 287 -25.19 50.75 -74.00
CA GLN A 287 -26.31 50.20 -74.78
C GLN A 287 -27.57 51.07 -74.57
N VAL A 288 -28.01 51.64 -75.68
CA VAL A 288 -29.21 52.48 -75.84
C VAL A 288 -30.42 51.54 -76.08
N PRO A 289 -31.57 51.71 -75.40
CA PRO A 289 -32.79 51.00 -75.76
C PRO A 289 -33.46 51.63 -76.98
N ILE A 290 -33.92 50.78 -77.91
CA ILE A 290 -34.55 51.14 -79.17
C ILE A 290 -36.03 51.50 -78.92
N GLU A 291 -36.47 52.64 -79.43
CA GLU A 291 -37.88 53.09 -79.46
C GLU A 291 -38.76 52.15 -80.30
N ALA A 292 -39.94 51.82 -79.78
CA ALA A 292 -41.06 51.31 -80.57
C ALA A 292 -42.09 52.42 -80.79
N THR A 293 -42.54 52.49 -82.04
CA THR A 293 -43.20 53.61 -82.70
C THR A 293 -44.72 53.61 -82.48
N ILE A 294 -45.26 54.79 -82.15
CA ILE A 294 -46.49 55.46 -82.61
C ILE A 294 -47.53 54.62 -83.39
N SER A 295 -48.81 54.70 -82.99
CA SER A 295 -49.96 54.99 -83.88
C SER A 295 -51.29 55.08 -83.10
N GLY A 296 -52.12 56.08 -83.46
CA GLY A 296 -53.57 56.06 -83.25
C GLY A 296 -54.10 57.14 -82.32
#